data_AF-A0A0G1B5R6-F1
#
_entry.id   AF-A0A0G1B5R6-F1
#
_cell.length_a   1.000
_cell.length_b   1.000
_cell.length_c   1.000
_cell.angle_alpha   90.00
_cell.angle_beta   90.00
_cell.angle_gamma   90.00
#
_symmetry.space_group_name_H-M   'P 1'
#
loop_
_entity.id
_entity.type
_entity.pdbx_description
1 polymer ?
#
loop_
_entity_poly.entity_id
_entity_poly.type
_entity_poly.pdbx_seq_one_letter_code
_entity_poly.pdbx_strand_id
1 'polypeptide(L)'
;MNQFFTRLLSGAALVLLLGLAYSCHYPELFSLLLIACLGIILALEWPKCGPAILTPWFPITPFLVLIYLNQSSTYHHLVLLIFASSMLFDVGAYLIGSRCGQWKLAPSISPNKTWEGFAGGVLFSFLIVLLNPLRHLFMAHPVWTACFILLIDITALMGDLFVSHLKRRAQIKDCGTILPGHGGLLDRFDSILFVTIIFFLFRRSLSLP
;
A
#
# COMPACT_ATOMS: atom_id res chain seq x y z
N MET A 1 -20.91 7.39 16.16
CA MET A 1 -20.33 7.84 14.88
C MET A 1 -20.36 6.66 13.91
N ASN A 2 -20.90 6.84 12.70
CA ASN A 2 -21.02 5.75 11.71
C ASN A 2 -19.62 5.15 11.44
N GLN A 3 -19.44 3.83 11.52
CA GLN A 3 -18.11 3.19 11.34
C GLN A 3 -17.43 3.61 10.02
N PHE A 4 -18.24 3.87 8.98
CA PHE A 4 -17.80 4.43 7.71
C PHE A 4 -17.13 5.80 7.86
N PHE A 5 -17.71 6.69 8.66
CA PHE A 5 -17.20 8.05 8.87
C PHE A 5 -15.89 8.03 9.67
N THR A 6 -15.78 7.15 10.68
CA THR A 6 -14.53 6.95 11.44
C THR A 6 -13.41 6.43 10.55
N ARG A 7 -13.72 5.52 9.62
CA ARG A 7 -12.76 5.07 8.60
C ARG A 7 -12.36 6.22 7.69
N LEU A 8 -13.31 6.91 7.07
CA LEU A 8 -13.01 8.04 6.18
C LEU A 8 -12.08 9.07 6.84
N LEU A 9 -12.37 9.43 8.09
CA LEU A 9 -11.64 10.47 8.81
C LEU A 9 -10.24 10.03 9.22
N SER A 10 -10.06 8.80 9.72
CA SER A 10 -8.73 8.26 10.05
C SER A 10 -7.86 8.04 8.80
N GLY A 11 -8.46 7.59 7.69
CA GLY A 11 -7.77 7.47 6.41
C GLY A 11 -7.35 8.82 5.84
N ALA A 12 -8.26 9.80 5.83
CA ALA A 12 -7.96 11.16 5.39
C ALA A 12 -6.89 11.82 6.27
N ALA A 13 -6.91 11.60 7.59
CA ALA A 13 -5.89 12.10 8.50
C ALA A 13 -4.50 11.52 8.19
N LEU A 14 -4.41 10.21 7.91
CA LEU A 14 -3.15 9.57 7.51
C LEU A 14 -2.64 10.13 6.17
N VAL A 15 -3.53 10.29 5.18
CA VAL A 15 -3.17 10.88 3.88
C VAL A 15 -2.70 12.33 4.04
N LEU A 16 -3.41 13.14 4.80
CA LEU A 16 -3.03 14.52 5.06
C LEU A 16 -1.70 14.60 5.79
N LEU A 17 -1.47 13.74 6.79
CA LEU A 17 -0.21 13.71 7.52
C LEU A 17 0.97 13.32 6.62
N LEU A 18 0.82 12.26 5.80
CA LEU A 18 1.83 11.85 4.83
C LEU A 18 2.05 12.90 3.74
N GLY A 19 0.98 13.51 3.24
CA GLY A 19 1.03 14.55 2.21
C GLY A 19 1.64 15.86 2.71
N LEU A 20 1.33 16.29 3.93
CA LEU A 20 1.93 17.46 4.57
C LEU A 20 3.42 17.22 4.85
N ALA A 21 3.76 16.06 5.40
CA ALA A 21 5.16 15.70 5.66
C ALA A 21 6.00 15.70 4.38
N TYR A 22 5.42 15.26 3.26
CA TYR A 22 6.06 15.37 1.94
C TYR A 22 6.16 16.81 1.43
N SER A 23 5.10 17.61 1.58
CA SER A 23 5.03 18.98 1.05
C SER A 23 6.02 19.93 1.71
N CYS A 24 6.44 19.65 2.94
CA CYS A 24 7.40 20.45 3.70
C CYS A 24 8.86 20.40 3.20
N HIS A 25 9.14 19.82 2.01
CA HIS A 25 10.45 19.85 1.31
C HIS A 25 11.64 19.14 1.99
N TYR A 26 11.43 18.50 3.15
CA TYR A 26 12.46 17.76 3.88
C TYR A 26 12.17 16.25 3.84
N PRO A 27 12.84 15.46 2.98
CA PRO A 27 12.64 14.01 2.94
C PRO A 27 12.92 13.37 4.31
N GLU A 28 13.69 14.01 5.19
CA GLU A 28 13.94 13.56 6.56
C GLU A 28 12.65 13.42 7.37
N LEU A 29 11.71 14.37 7.29
CA LEU A 29 10.46 14.32 8.08
C LEU A 29 9.61 13.11 7.70
N PHE A 30 9.47 12.86 6.40
CA PHE A 30 8.76 11.68 5.91
C PHE A 30 9.46 10.38 6.31
N SER A 31 10.78 10.33 6.23
CA SER A 31 11.57 9.17 6.70
C SER A 31 11.43 8.95 8.21
N LEU A 32 11.39 9.99 9.03
CA LEU A 32 11.16 9.89 10.47
C LEU A 32 9.78 9.31 10.79
N LEU A 33 8.75 9.71 10.04
CA LEU A 33 7.41 9.12 10.16
C LEU A 33 7.41 7.63 9.80
N LEU A 34 8.10 7.23 8.73
CA LEU A 34 8.25 5.82 8.37
C LEU A 34 8.98 5.02 9.46
N ILE A 35 10.04 5.58 10.06
CA ILE A 35 10.75 4.97 11.18
C ILE A 35 9.82 4.80 12.39
N ALA A 36 9.05 5.83 12.74
CA ALA A 36 8.07 5.77 13.82
C ALA A 36 7.00 4.69 13.56
N CYS A 37 6.50 4.62 12.32
CA CYS A 37 5.55 3.59 11.90
C CYS A 37 6.14 2.19 12.03
N LEU A 38 7.37 1.97 11.55
CA LEU A 38 8.07 0.71 11.69
C LEU A 38 8.27 0.33 13.17
N GLY A 39 8.69 1.28 14.01
CA GLY A 39 8.86 1.07 15.45
C GLY A 39 7.56 0.63 16.13
N ILE A 40 6.45 1.29 15.81
CA ILE A 40 5.11 0.93 16.31
C ILE A 40 4.72 -0.48 15.86
N ILE A 41 4.88 -0.79 14.57
CA ILE A 41 4.56 -2.11 14.01
C ILE A 41 5.38 -3.18 14.73
N LEU A 42 6.70 -3.01 14.85
CA LEU A 42 7.58 -4.00 15.47
C LEU A 42 7.31 -4.18 16.97
N ALA A 43 6.98 -3.12 17.69
CA ALA A 43 6.76 -3.18 19.14
C ALA A 43 5.37 -3.70 19.51
N LEU A 44 4.32 -3.31 18.76
CA LEU A 44 2.92 -3.47 19.21
C LEU A 44 2.10 -4.44 18.37
N GLU A 45 2.43 -4.63 17.09
CA GLU A 45 1.58 -5.36 16.13
C GLU A 45 2.21 -6.66 15.66
N TRP A 46 3.48 -6.60 15.24
CA TRP A 46 4.25 -7.74 14.76
C TRP A 46 4.33 -8.90 15.77
N PRO A 47 4.53 -8.69 17.09
CA PRO A 47 4.58 -9.79 18.05
C PRO A 47 3.28 -10.60 18.13
N LYS A 48 2.16 -10.04 17.67
CA LYS A 48 0.84 -10.69 17.69
C LYS A 48 0.58 -11.57 16.47
N CYS A 49 1.14 -11.21 15.31
CA CYS A 49 0.77 -11.85 14.04
C CYS A 49 1.96 -12.36 13.21
N GLY A 50 3.16 -11.82 13.40
CA GLY A 50 4.34 -12.13 12.61
C GLY A 50 5.26 -13.16 13.27
N PRO A 51 5.65 -14.24 12.57
CA PRO A 51 6.64 -15.17 13.10
C PRO A 51 8.03 -14.52 13.13
N ALA A 52 8.80 -14.78 14.19
CA ALA A 52 10.10 -14.13 14.42
C ALA A 52 11.07 -14.24 13.22
N ILE A 53 11.05 -15.35 12.50
CA ILE A 53 11.89 -15.60 11.32
C ILE A 53 11.64 -14.61 10.17
N LEU A 54 10.43 -14.06 10.05
CA LEU A 54 10.07 -13.12 8.99
C LEU A 54 10.34 -11.65 9.37
N THR A 55 10.62 -11.35 10.65
CA THR A 55 10.78 -9.98 11.15
C THR A 55 11.80 -9.12 10.37
N PRO A 56 13.03 -9.59 10.06
CA PRO A 56 13.96 -8.77 9.30
C PRO A 56 13.53 -8.58 7.84
N TRP A 57 12.83 -9.55 7.28
CA TRP A 57 12.52 -9.59 5.84
C TRP A 57 11.21 -8.89 5.49
N PHE A 58 10.19 -9.01 6.34
CA PHE A 58 8.84 -8.61 5.99
C PHE A 58 8.52 -7.15 6.35
N PRO A 59 8.55 -6.71 7.62
CA PRO A 59 8.35 -5.30 7.93
C PRO A 59 9.63 -4.47 7.76
N ILE A 60 10.80 -4.97 8.17
CA ILE A 60 12.01 -4.13 8.23
C ILE A 60 12.54 -3.81 6.82
N THR A 61 12.74 -4.82 5.97
CA THR A 61 13.37 -4.61 4.65
C THR A 61 12.60 -3.62 3.77
N PRO A 62 11.27 -3.72 3.57
CA PRO A 62 10.56 -2.76 2.74
C PRO A 62 10.53 -1.35 3.33
N PHE A 63 10.43 -1.19 4.65
CA PHE A 63 10.51 0.14 5.27
C PHE A 63 11.88 0.80 5.04
N LEU A 64 12.98 0.04 5.15
CA LEU A 64 14.31 0.56 4.83
C LEU A 64 14.42 0.95 3.35
N VAL A 65 13.83 0.17 2.45
CA VAL A 65 13.79 0.49 1.02
C VAL A 65 12.95 1.74 0.74
N LEU A 66 11.79 1.90 1.38
CA LEU A 66 10.98 3.13 1.29
C LEU A 66 11.77 4.35 1.75
N ILE A 67 12.46 4.25 2.90
CA ILE A 67 13.30 5.32 3.42
C ILE A 67 14.42 5.64 2.44
N TYR A 68 15.11 4.64 1.91
CA TYR A 68 16.17 4.82 0.91
C TYR A 68 15.65 5.52 -0.36
N LEU A 69 14.52 5.07 -0.92
CA LEU A 69 13.92 5.67 -2.11
C LEU A 69 13.46 7.11 -1.85
N ASN A 70 12.94 7.38 -0.65
CA ASN A 70 12.49 8.70 -0.24
C ASN A 70 13.65 9.72 -0.14
N GLN A 71 14.87 9.26 0.17
CA GLN A 71 16.07 10.11 0.23
C GLN A 71 16.68 10.39 -1.16
N SER A 72 16.24 9.68 -2.21
CA SER A 72 16.70 9.93 -3.57
C SER A 72 15.87 11.01 -4.25
N SER A 73 16.52 12.08 -4.73
CA SER A 73 15.84 13.15 -5.50
C SER A 73 15.09 12.61 -6.72
N THR A 74 15.61 11.54 -7.34
CA THR A 74 14.99 10.90 -8.50
C THR A 74 13.76 10.06 -8.15
N TYR A 75 13.72 9.43 -6.97
CA TYR A 75 12.67 8.46 -6.63
C TYR A 75 11.69 8.94 -5.56
N HIS A 76 11.98 10.06 -4.90
CA HIS A 76 11.16 10.65 -3.84
C HIS A 76 9.69 10.80 -4.24
N HIS A 77 9.44 11.37 -5.43
CA HIS A 77 8.09 11.57 -5.94
C HIS A 77 7.36 10.26 -6.29
N LEU A 78 8.11 9.19 -6.62
CA LEU A 78 7.54 7.87 -6.91
C LEU A 78 7.13 7.13 -5.64
N VAL A 79 7.75 7.43 -4.49
CA VAL A 79 7.27 6.90 -3.20
C VAL A 79 5.84 7.35 -2.94
N LEU A 80 5.50 8.63 -3.16
CA LEU A 80 4.12 9.09 -3.05
C LEU A 80 3.19 8.39 -4.04
N LEU A 81 3.67 8.16 -5.26
CA LEU A 81 2.87 7.48 -6.28
C LEU A 81 2.47 6.07 -5.82
N ILE A 82 3.37 5.35 -5.14
CA ILE A 82 3.09 4.03 -4.55
C ILE A 82 1.96 4.15 -3.51
N PHE A 83 2.04 5.09 -2.57
CA PHE A 83 0.99 5.29 -1.56
C PHE A 83 -0.34 5.67 -2.19
N ALA A 84 -0.34 6.66 -3.08
CA ALA A 84 -1.55 7.11 -3.77
C ALA A 84 -2.18 5.98 -4.59
N SER A 85 -1.36 5.20 -5.29
CA SER A 85 -1.78 4.04 -6.09
C SER A 85 -2.39 2.94 -5.25
N SER A 86 -1.75 2.55 -4.15
CA SER A 86 -2.31 1.56 -3.24
C SER A 86 -3.67 2.00 -2.68
N MET A 87 -3.81 3.27 -2.30
CA MET A 87 -5.07 3.77 -1.73
C MET A 87 -6.20 3.83 -2.75
N LEU A 88 -5.92 4.33 -3.96
CA LEU A 88 -6.94 4.39 -5.00
C LEU A 88 -7.31 3.00 -5.53
N PHE A 89 -6.36 2.07 -5.57
CA PHE A 89 -6.62 0.66 -5.80
C PHE A 89 -7.61 0.11 -4.78
N ASP A 90 -7.38 0.33 -3.48
CA ASP A 90 -8.29 -0.12 -2.42
C ASP A 90 -9.69 0.50 -2.55
N VAL A 91 -9.77 1.79 -2.89
CA VAL A 91 -11.05 2.48 -3.14
C VAL A 91 -11.79 1.88 -4.32
N GLY A 92 -11.11 1.71 -5.46
CA GLY A 92 -11.70 1.08 -6.65
C GLY A 92 -12.17 -0.34 -6.38
N ALA A 93 -11.35 -1.12 -5.65
CA ALA A 93 -11.69 -2.48 -5.30
C ALA A 93 -12.87 -2.58 -4.34
N TYR A 94 -12.97 -1.68 -3.37
CA TYR A 94 -14.13 -1.59 -2.50
C TYR A 94 -15.39 -1.18 -3.26
N LEU A 95 -15.33 -0.16 -4.11
CA LEU A 95 -16.50 0.35 -4.83
C LEU A 95 -17.08 -0.68 -5.80
N ILE A 96 -16.24 -1.34 -6.60
CA ILE A 96 -16.70 -2.36 -7.55
C ILE A 96 -17.02 -3.67 -6.82
N GLY A 97 -16.14 -4.13 -5.93
CA GLY A 97 -16.32 -5.39 -5.21
C GLY A 97 -17.57 -5.43 -4.33
N SER A 98 -17.90 -4.31 -3.66
CA SER A 98 -19.10 -4.22 -2.82
C SER A 98 -20.42 -4.23 -3.59
N ARG A 99 -20.42 -3.76 -4.84
CA ARG A 99 -21.62 -3.61 -5.68
C ARG A 99 -21.83 -4.78 -6.64
N CYS A 100 -20.75 -5.30 -7.20
CA CYS A 100 -20.77 -6.27 -8.29
C CYS A 100 -19.98 -7.55 -7.98
N GLY A 101 -19.39 -7.68 -6.79
CA GLY A 101 -18.54 -8.81 -6.44
C GLY A 101 -19.31 -10.10 -6.24
N GLN A 102 -19.14 -11.05 -7.16
CA GLN A 102 -19.72 -12.38 -7.09
C GLN A 102 -18.63 -13.45 -6.89
N TRP A 103 -17.50 -13.31 -7.58
CA TRP A 103 -16.45 -14.33 -7.65
C TRP A 103 -15.38 -14.07 -6.59
N LYS A 104 -15.43 -14.84 -5.50
CA LYS A 104 -14.49 -14.70 -4.38
C LYS A 104 -13.05 -15.04 -4.79
N LEU A 105 -12.11 -14.20 -4.38
CA LEU A 105 -10.70 -14.34 -4.75
C LEU A 105 -9.95 -15.27 -3.80
N ALA A 106 -10.13 -15.10 -2.48
CA ALA A 106 -9.45 -15.93 -1.47
C ALA A 106 -10.39 -16.21 -0.27
N PRO A 107 -11.40 -17.08 -0.43
CA PRO A 107 -12.46 -17.27 0.58
C PRO A 107 -11.96 -17.65 1.98
N SER A 108 -10.92 -18.48 2.06
CA SER A 108 -10.36 -18.98 3.33
C SER A 108 -9.49 -17.94 4.07
N ILE A 109 -8.94 -16.96 3.36
CA ILE A 109 -8.00 -15.97 3.91
C ILE A 109 -8.71 -14.62 4.10
N SER A 110 -9.39 -14.15 3.05
CA SER A 110 -10.07 -12.86 2.98
C SER A 110 -11.41 -13.01 2.24
N PRO A 111 -12.51 -13.33 2.95
CA PRO A 111 -13.81 -13.69 2.36
C PRO A 111 -14.50 -12.53 1.62
N ASN A 112 -14.05 -11.30 1.85
CA ASN A 112 -14.63 -10.11 1.24
C ASN A 112 -13.96 -9.72 -0.08
N LYS A 113 -12.79 -10.29 -0.43
CA LYS A 113 -12.10 -9.97 -1.69
C LYS A 113 -12.72 -10.74 -2.86
N THR A 114 -12.96 -10.05 -3.96
CA THR A 114 -13.53 -10.62 -5.19
C THR A 114 -12.69 -10.23 -6.41
N TRP A 115 -12.78 -11.03 -7.48
CA TRP A 115 -12.07 -10.76 -8.73
C TRP A 115 -12.56 -9.48 -9.43
N GLU A 116 -13.84 -9.16 -9.30
CA GLU A 116 -14.43 -7.92 -9.83
C GLU A 116 -13.94 -6.71 -9.04
N GLY A 117 -13.80 -6.84 -7.71
CA GLY A 117 -13.13 -5.85 -6.89
C GLY A 117 -11.68 -5.63 -7.35
N PHE A 118 -10.91 -6.71 -7.53
CA PHE A 118 -9.55 -6.60 -8.07
C PHE A 118 -9.51 -5.84 -9.40
N ALA A 119 -10.37 -6.20 -10.36
CA ALA A 119 -10.47 -5.50 -11.65
C ALA A 119 -10.83 -4.01 -11.46
N GLY A 120 -11.71 -3.68 -10.53
CA GLY A 120 -12.03 -2.29 -10.19
C GLY A 120 -10.87 -1.52 -9.56
N GLY A 121 -10.08 -2.17 -8.72
CA GLY A 121 -8.84 -1.59 -8.19
C GLY A 121 -7.85 -1.25 -9.30
N VAL A 122 -7.64 -2.19 -10.24
CA VAL A 122 -6.78 -1.98 -11.41
C VAL A 122 -7.29 -0.80 -12.26
N LEU A 123 -8.60 -0.70 -12.51
CA LEU A 123 -9.14 0.44 -13.26
C LEU A 123 -8.84 1.79 -12.58
N PHE A 124 -8.89 1.85 -11.25
CA PHE A 124 -8.59 3.06 -10.48
C PHE A 124 -7.09 3.37 -10.39
N SER A 125 -6.22 2.35 -10.33
CA SER A 125 -4.77 2.55 -10.34
C SER A 125 -4.30 3.19 -11.65
N PHE A 126 -4.86 2.77 -12.79
CA PHE A 126 -4.59 3.38 -14.10
C PHE A 126 -5.03 4.85 -14.18
N LEU A 127 -6.12 5.23 -13.51
CA LEU A 127 -6.61 6.61 -13.49
C LEU A 127 -5.59 7.57 -12.89
N ILE A 128 -4.79 7.12 -11.91
CA ILE A 128 -3.73 7.95 -11.31
C ILE A 128 -2.68 8.32 -12.34
N VAL A 129 -2.25 7.36 -13.15
CA VAL A 129 -1.23 7.62 -14.17
C VAL A 129 -1.75 8.59 -15.22
N LEU A 130 -3.04 8.51 -15.56
CA LEU A 130 -3.70 9.45 -16.48
C LEU A 130 -3.82 10.86 -15.89
N LEU A 131 -4.10 10.98 -14.59
CA LEU A 131 -4.27 12.27 -13.91
C LEU A 131 -2.95 12.87 -13.40
N ASN A 132 -1.86 12.10 -13.39
CA ASN A 132 -0.56 12.54 -12.92
C ASN A 132 0.00 13.67 -13.83
N PRO A 133 0.53 14.78 -13.26
CA PRO A 133 1.22 15.81 -14.05
C PRO A 133 2.38 15.25 -14.90
N LEU A 134 3.01 14.18 -14.42
CA LEU A 134 4.08 13.46 -15.09
C LEU A 134 3.58 12.40 -16.09
N ARG A 135 2.29 12.39 -16.44
CA ARG A 135 1.69 11.41 -17.39
C ARG A 135 2.44 11.29 -18.72
N HIS A 136 3.07 12.37 -19.18
CA HIS A 136 3.82 12.39 -20.43
C HIS A 136 4.97 11.37 -20.44
N LEU A 137 5.60 11.15 -19.29
CA LEU A 137 6.68 10.16 -19.14
C LEU A 137 6.13 8.73 -19.23
N PHE A 138 4.96 8.49 -18.64
CA PHE A 138 4.29 7.18 -18.67
C PHE A 138 3.68 6.84 -20.02
N MET A 139 3.21 7.86 -20.76
CA MET A 139 2.58 7.72 -22.09
C MET A 139 3.61 7.52 -23.20
N ALA A 140 4.91 7.73 -22.96
CA ALA A 140 5.96 7.42 -23.93
C ALA A 140 6.06 5.91 -24.24
N HIS A 141 5.76 5.06 -23.26
CA HIS A 141 5.76 3.60 -23.39
C HIS A 141 4.50 2.98 -22.78
N PRO A 142 3.32 3.15 -23.41
CA PRO A 142 2.03 2.88 -22.78
C PRO A 142 1.82 1.40 -22.45
N VAL A 143 2.29 0.48 -23.31
CA VAL A 143 2.20 -0.97 -23.05
C VAL A 143 3.05 -1.36 -21.84
N TRP A 144 4.27 -0.84 -21.77
CA TRP A 144 5.18 -1.14 -20.66
C TRP A 144 4.65 -0.59 -19.34
N THR A 145 4.17 0.66 -19.34
CA THR A 145 3.47 1.29 -18.22
C THR A 145 2.28 0.46 -17.76
N ALA A 146 1.44 -0.01 -18.68
CA ALA A 146 0.27 -0.82 -18.35
C ALA A 146 0.65 -2.16 -17.70
N CYS A 147 1.66 -2.85 -18.24
CA CYS A 147 2.19 -4.08 -17.64
C CYS A 147 2.79 -3.82 -16.25
N PHE A 148 3.47 -2.70 -16.06
CA PHE A 148 4.06 -2.34 -14.79
C PHE A 148 3.01 -2.03 -13.72
N ILE A 149 1.96 -1.26 -14.05
CA ILE A 149 0.84 -1.00 -13.13
C ILE A 149 0.17 -2.31 -12.73
N LEU A 150 -0.12 -3.18 -13.70
CA LEU A 150 -0.73 -4.48 -13.41
C LEU A 150 0.15 -5.34 -12.49
N LEU A 151 1.48 -5.34 -12.71
CA LEU A 151 2.43 -6.02 -11.83
C LEU A 151 2.37 -5.47 -10.40
N ILE A 152 2.32 -4.15 -10.25
CA ILE A 152 2.22 -3.49 -8.94
C ILE A 152 0.91 -3.85 -8.25
N ASP A 153 -0.22 -3.84 -8.97
CA ASP A 153 -1.53 -4.18 -8.41
C ASP A 153 -1.64 -5.65 -7.98
N ILE A 154 -1.10 -6.58 -8.78
CA ILE A 154 -0.99 -8.00 -8.39
C ILE A 154 -0.14 -8.13 -7.13
N THR A 155 1.00 -7.42 -7.09
CA THR A 155 1.92 -7.44 -5.95
C THR A 155 1.26 -6.87 -4.69
N ALA A 156 0.50 -5.79 -4.80
CA ALA A 156 -0.28 -5.18 -3.73
C ALA A 156 -1.28 -6.20 -3.15
N LEU A 157 -2.06 -6.84 -4.03
CA LEU A 157 -2.99 -7.90 -3.64
C LEU A 157 -2.27 -9.04 -2.90
N MET A 158 -1.12 -9.47 -3.38
CA MET A 158 -0.33 -10.53 -2.74
C MET A 158 0.13 -10.12 -1.33
N GLY A 159 0.58 -8.87 -1.14
CA GLY A 159 0.99 -8.35 0.16
C GLY A 159 -0.13 -8.36 1.19
N ASP A 160 -1.31 -7.84 0.83
CA ASP A 160 -2.50 -7.86 1.69
C ASP A 160 -2.96 -9.30 2.01
N LEU A 161 -2.97 -10.20 1.02
CA LEU A 161 -3.34 -11.61 1.25
C LEU A 161 -2.32 -12.30 2.17
N PHE A 162 -1.04 -11.95 2.06
CA PHE A 162 0.00 -12.50 2.92
C PHE A 162 -0.19 -12.07 4.38
N VAL A 163 -0.41 -10.78 4.65
CA VAL A 163 -0.71 -10.31 6.01
C VAL A 163 -2.02 -10.88 6.51
N SER A 164 -3.05 -10.93 5.67
CA SER A 164 -4.32 -11.59 6.01
C SER A 164 -4.11 -13.05 6.41
N HIS A 165 -3.24 -13.79 5.70
CA HIS A 165 -2.90 -15.17 6.04
C HIS A 165 -2.16 -15.27 7.38
N LEU A 166 -1.19 -14.39 7.66
CA LEU A 166 -0.52 -14.32 8.96
C LEU A 166 -1.51 -14.10 10.11
N LYS A 167 -2.48 -13.19 9.93
CA LYS A 167 -3.55 -12.94 10.89
C LYS A 167 -4.40 -14.18 11.16
N ARG A 168 -4.79 -14.92 10.11
CA ARG A 168 -5.54 -16.19 10.26
C ARG A 168 -4.73 -17.27 10.97
N ARG A 169 -3.43 -17.40 10.68
CA ARG A 169 -2.55 -18.34 11.41
C ARG A 169 -2.45 -18.00 12.90
N ALA A 170 -2.42 -16.71 13.22
CA ALA A 170 -2.42 -16.21 14.59
C ALA A 170 -3.82 -16.17 15.24
N GLN A 171 -4.87 -16.63 14.56
CA GLN A 171 -6.26 -16.61 15.04
C GLN A 171 -6.78 -15.20 15.41
N ILE A 172 -6.26 -14.17 14.73
CA ILE A 172 -6.69 -12.78 14.90
C ILE A 172 -7.26 -12.21 13.59
N LYS A 173 -7.96 -11.08 13.70
CA LYS A 173 -8.50 -10.36 12.55
C LYS A 173 -7.65 -9.17 12.12
N ASP A 174 -7.16 -8.40 13.08
CA ASP A 174 -6.40 -7.16 12.90
C ASP A 174 -5.13 -7.26 13.77
N CYS A 175 -3.97 -6.80 13.28
CA CYS A 175 -2.72 -6.88 14.06
C CYS A 175 -2.65 -5.81 15.18
N GLY A 176 -3.52 -4.80 15.13
CA GLY A 176 -3.58 -3.72 16.12
C GLY A 176 -4.93 -2.98 16.11
N THR A 177 -5.02 -1.94 16.94
CA THR A 177 -6.21 -1.07 17.06
C THR A 177 -5.85 0.41 17.01
N ILE A 178 -4.63 0.73 16.57
CA ILE A 178 -4.04 2.07 16.61
C ILE A 178 -4.79 3.03 15.68
N LEU A 179 -5.35 2.53 14.58
CA LEU A 179 -6.13 3.32 13.64
C LEU A 179 -7.63 3.05 13.85
N PRO A 180 -8.38 4.01 14.43
CA PRO A 180 -9.80 3.82 14.73
C PRO A 180 -10.59 3.46 13.48
N GLY A 181 -11.26 2.31 13.51
CA GLY A 181 -12.06 1.80 12.39
C GLY A 181 -11.26 1.07 11.29
N HIS A 182 -9.94 1.12 11.29
CA HIS A 182 -9.05 0.58 10.26
C HIS A 182 -8.11 -0.55 10.73
N GLY A 183 -8.03 -0.79 12.04
CA GLY A 183 -7.22 -1.86 12.62
C GLY A 183 -5.83 -1.38 13.03
N GLY A 184 -4.81 -2.17 12.70
CA GLY A 184 -3.41 -1.84 12.94
C GLY A 184 -2.82 -0.92 11.87
N LEU A 185 -1.65 -0.38 12.18
CA LEU A 185 -0.81 0.33 11.24
C LEU A 185 -0.27 -0.62 10.15
N LEU A 186 0.10 -1.85 10.51
CA LEU A 186 0.52 -2.90 9.57
C LEU A 186 -0.58 -3.23 8.55
N ASP A 187 -1.86 -3.18 8.97
CA ASP A 187 -3.02 -3.37 8.08
C ASP A 187 -3.19 -2.23 7.06
N ARG A 188 -2.42 -1.13 7.16
CA ARG A 188 -2.35 -0.07 6.13
C ARG A 188 -1.14 -0.19 5.21
N PHE A 189 -0.12 -0.90 5.65
CA PHE A 189 1.13 -1.08 4.89
C PHE A 189 1.20 -2.44 4.20
N ASP A 190 0.33 -3.40 4.52
CA ASP A 190 0.37 -4.78 4.02
C ASP A 190 0.59 -4.92 2.51
N SER A 191 -0.15 -4.16 1.70
CA SER A 191 0.00 -4.10 0.24
C SER A 191 1.30 -3.40 -0.17
N ILE A 192 1.61 -2.28 0.49
CA ILE A 192 2.76 -1.41 0.17
C ILE A 192 4.09 -2.12 0.42
N LEU A 193 4.18 -2.99 1.44
CA LEU A 193 5.40 -3.73 1.77
C LEU A 193 5.91 -4.55 0.59
N PHE A 194 5.03 -5.27 -0.10
CA PHE A 194 5.42 -6.06 -1.28
C PHE A 194 5.66 -5.17 -2.49
N VAL A 195 4.79 -4.18 -2.71
CA VAL A 195 4.91 -3.23 -3.83
C VAL A 195 6.25 -2.51 -3.80
N THR A 196 6.71 -2.10 -2.62
CA THR A 196 7.99 -1.41 -2.44
C THR A 196 9.16 -2.23 -2.98
N ILE A 197 9.19 -3.54 -2.68
CA ILE A 197 10.29 -4.41 -3.10
C ILE A 197 10.28 -4.58 -4.62
N ILE A 198 9.12 -4.86 -5.20
CA ILE A 198 8.99 -4.99 -6.66
C ILE A 198 9.33 -3.67 -7.35
N PHE A 199 8.81 -2.55 -6.86
CA PHE A 199 9.15 -1.24 -7.38
C PHE A 199 10.65 -0.98 -7.33
N PHE A 200 11.31 -1.27 -6.20
CA PHE A 200 12.76 -1.11 -6.07
C PHE A 200 13.52 -1.93 -7.10
N LEU A 201 13.15 -3.20 -7.33
CA LEU A 201 13.82 -4.05 -8.32
C LEU A 201 13.70 -3.47 -9.74
N PHE A 202 12.54 -2.89 -10.09
CA PHE A 202 12.27 -2.35 -11.42
C PHE A 202 12.57 -0.85 -11.57
N ARG A 203 13.02 -0.16 -10.51
CA ARG A 203 13.25 1.30 -10.51
C ARG A 203 14.16 1.83 -11.62
N ARG A 204 15.12 1.02 -12.08
CA ARG A 204 16.04 1.37 -13.17
C ARG A 204 15.37 1.30 -14.54
N SER A 205 14.40 0.42 -14.69
CA SER A 205 13.57 0.32 -15.90
C SER A 205 12.52 1.42 -15.96
N LEU A 206 12.11 1.96 -14.79
CA LEU A 206 11.37 3.22 -14.66
C LEU A 206 12.28 4.45 -14.77
N SER A 207 13.39 4.40 -15.51
CA SER A 207 14.16 5.61 -15.80
C SER A 207 13.32 6.55 -16.67
N LEU A 208 12.44 7.28 -15.99
CA LEU A 208 11.99 8.61 -16.34
C LEU A 208 13.26 9.42 -16.61
N PRO A 209 13.40 10.05 -17.79
CA PRO A 209 14.56 10.87 -18.12
C PRO A 209 14.86 11.93 -17.07
#